data_AF-A0A7S3AGV4-F1
#
_entry.id   AF-A0A7S3AGV4-F1
#
_cell.length_a   1.000
_cell.length_b   1.000
_cell.length_c   1.000
_cell.angle_alpha   90.00
_cell.angle_beta   90.00
_cell.angle_gamma   90.00
#
_symmetry.space_group_name_H-M   'P 1'
#
loop_
_entity.id
_entity.type
_entity.pdbx_description
1 polymer ?
#
loop_
_entity_poly.entity_id
_entity_poly.type
_entity_poly.pdbx_seq_one_letter_code
_entity_poly.pdbx_strand_id
1 'polypeptide(L)'
;ASYCPASDVTQETNLDLDEQALQQQLLQDRAYPLSADSFSSAERIYMLGGHSSPFANFTVGALTRELTRGTSISGWTNDNKTVEVESLGTYPVGATSFSVRYISGSISGSHSGSNCRVGGLPPAQTITSGCIAAQELRVGKYPNDYIISPIKVDNLNRLTISHLSAPGEDSTHAGLG
;
A
#
# COMPACT_ATOMS: atom_id res chain seq x y z
N ALA A 1 -11.70 17.60 27.72
CA ALA A 1 -10.60 16.74 27.25
C ALA A 1 -11.21 15.65 26.36
N SER A 2 -11.06 15.76 25.05
CA SER A 2 -11.45 14.67 24.14
C SER A 2 -10.25 13.75 23.99
N TYR A 3 -10.37 12.55 24.55
CA TYR A 3 -9.57 11.43 24.12
C TYR A 3 -10.07 11.08 22.71
N CYS A 4 -9.40 11.59 21.67
CA CYS A 4 -9.52 11.00 20.34
C CYS A 4 -8.70 9.72 20.38
N PRO A 5 -9.29 8.51 20.38
CA PRO A 5 -8.50 7.31 20.22
C PRO A 5 -7.87 7.38 18.82
N ALA A 6 -6.59 7.72 18.77
CA ALA A 6 -5.75 7.63 17.58
C ALA A 6 -5.28 6.18 17.34
N SER A 7 -5.94 5.19 17.95
CA SER A 7 -5.76 3.79 17.58
C SER A 7 -6.41 3.63 16.21
N ASP A 8 -5.60 3.52 15.17
CA ASP A 8 -6.05 3.20 13.83
C ASP A 8 -6.50 1.73 13.82
N VAL A 9 -7.67 1.46 14.44
CA VAL A 9 -8.24 0.09 14.59
C VAL A 9 -8.32 -0.60 13.24
N THR A 10 -8.49 0.16 12.17
CA THR A 10 -8.46 -0.34 10.78
C THR A 10 -7.10 -0.92 10.43
N GLN A 11 -6.01 -0.26 10.82
CA GLN A 11 -4.64 -0.73 10.57
C GLN A 11 -4.34 -2.01 11.36
N GLU A 12 -4.69 -2.04 12.66
CA GLU A 12 -4.54 -3.25 13.49
C GLU A 12 -5.38 -4.42 12.94
N THR A 13 -6.63 -4.15 12.56
CA THR A 13 -7.50 -5.17 11.94
C THR A 13 -6.89 -5.71 10.64
N ASN A 14 -6.26 -4.86 9.84
CA ASN A 14 -5.60 -5.30 8.61
C ASN A 14 -4.33 -6.13 8.89
N LEU A 15 -3.65 -5.87 10.01
CA LEU A 15 -2.53 -6.67 10.45
C LEU A 15 -2.98 -8.05 10.97
N ASP A 16 -4.08 -8.10 11.72
CA ASP A 16 -4.71 -9.37 12.13
C ASP A 16 -5.11 -10.22 10.90
N LEU A 17 -5.58 -9.57 9.82
CA LEU A 17 -5.87 -10.25 8.56
C LEU A 17 -4.61 -10.79 7.88
N ASP A 18 -3.47 -10.10 7.97
CA ASP A 18 -2.18 -10.60 7.48
C ASP A 18 -1.71 -11.81 8.30
N GLU A 19 -1.88 -11.78 9.62
CA GLU A 19 -1.58 -12.93 10.48
C GLU A 19 -2.48 -14.13 10.13
N GLN A 20 -3.79 -13.89 9.97
CA GLN A 20 -4.72 -14.93 9.57
C GLN A 20 -4.33 -15.54 8.22
N ALA A 21 -3.97 -14.72 7.22
CA ALA A 21 -3.56 -15.20 5.91
C ALA A 21 -2.26 -16.03 5.98
N LEU A 22 -1.30 -15.61 6.80
CA LEU A 22 -0.07 -16.36 7.08
C LEU A 22 -0.39 -17.72 7.70
N GLN A 23 -1.19 -17.74 8.77
CA GLN A 23 -1.59 -18.97 9.45
C GLN A 23 -2.32 -19.93 8.50
N GLN A 24 -3.16 -19.40 7.60
CA GLN A 24 -3.81 -20.21 6.58
C GLN A 24 -2.80 -20.88 5.64
N GLN A 25 -1.74 -20.20 5.20
CA GLN A 25 -0.72 -20.83 4.36
C GLN A 25 0.01 -21.95 5.10
N LEU A 26 0.31 -21.75 6.40
CA LEU A 26 0.93 -22.78 7.23
C LEU A 26 0.00 -23.97 7.52
N LEU A 27 -1.32 -23.78 7.52
CA LEU A 27 -2.30 -24.84 7.83
C LEU A 27 -2.93 -25.48 6.58
N GLN A 28 -2.62 -24.98 5.37
CA GLN A 28 -3.14 -25.51 4.11
C GLN A 28 -2.73 -26.97 3.90
N ASP A 29 -1.48 -27.29 4.24
CA ASP A 29 -1.01 -28.65 4.28
C ASP A 29 -1.19 -29.19 5.70
N ARG A 30 -2.20 -30.04 5.91
CA ARG A 30 -2.40 -30.74 7.20
C ARG A 30 -1.33 -31.81 7.44
N ALA A 31 -0.34 -31.96 6.55
CA ALA A 31 0.79 -32.85 6.72
C ALA A 31 1.87 -32.25 7.63
N TYR A 32 2.56 -33.13 8.34
CA TYR A 32 3.80 -32.82 9.05
C TYR A 32 4.92 -33.71 8.53
N PRO A 33 6.10 -33.15 8.17
CA PRO A 33 6.42 -31.72 8.18
C PRO A 33 5.66 -30.95 7.10
N LEU A 34 5.48 -29.64 7.33
CA LEU A 34 4.86 -28.74 6.34
C LEU A 34 5.70 -28.70 5.06
N SER A 35 5.02 -28.56 3.91
CA SER A 35 5.70 -28.41 2.62
C SER A 35 6.53 -27.13 2.55
N ALA A 36 7.60 -27.16 1.75
CA ALA A 36 8.43 -25.98 1.49
C ALA A 36 7.62 -24.84 0.83
N ASP A 37 6.62 -25.17 0.03
CA ASP A 37 5.74 -24.20 -0.64
C ASP A 37 4.82 -23.47 0.36
N SER A 38 4.30 -24.19 1.36
CA SER A 38 3.53 -23.62 2.47
C SER A 38 4.38 -22.61 3.26
N PHE A 39 5.62 -22.98 3.58
CA PHE A 39 6.56 -22.08 4.26
C PHE A 39 6.92 -20.85 3.43
N SER A 40 7.26 -21.04 2.14
CA SER A 40 7.60 -19.93 1.23
C SER A 40 6.43 -18.95 1.07
N SER A 41 5.20 -19.46 0.96
CA SER A 41 4.01 -18.62 0.87
C SER A 41 3.73 -17.85 2.16
N ALA A 42 3.89 -18.50 3.32
CA ALA A 42 3.77 -17.84 4.63
C ALA A 42 4.85 -16.78 4.85
N GLU A 43 6.10 -17.06 4.45
CA GLU A 43 7.23 -16.12 4.53
C GLU A 43 6.97 -14.88 3.66
N ARG A 44 6.41 -15.06 2.45
CA ARG A 44 6.04 -13.92 1.60
C ARG A 44 5.02 -13.00 2.27
N ILE A 45 3.99 -13.54 2.93
CA ILE A 45 3.01 -12.74 3.68
C ILE A 45 3.68 -12.06 4.88
N TYR A 46 4.52 -12.79 5.61
CA TYR A 46 5.29 -12.26 6.73
C TYR A 46 6.15 -11.05 6.34
N MET A 47 6.78 -11.11 5.16
CA MET A 47 7.74 -10.11 4.67
C MET A 47 7.11 -8.97 3.87
N LEU A 48 5.97 -9.19 3.22
CA LEU A 48 5.38 -8.23 2.28
C LEU A 48 3.97 -7.79 2.66
N GLY A 49 3.35 -8.41 3.66
CA GLY A 49 1.94 -8.18 4.00
C GLY A 49 0.99 -8.58 2.87
N GLY A 50 -0.29 -8.31 3.06
CA GLY A 50 -1.35 -8.62 2.09
C GLY A 50 -2.57 -7.72 2.20
N HIS A 51 -2.83 -7.24 3.40
CA HIS A 51 -3.98 -6.45 3.81
C HIS A 51 -3.56 -5.13 4.45
N SER A 52 -2.44 -5.10 5.17
CA SER A 52 -2.02 -3.91 5.91
C SER A 52 -1.26 -2.88 5.06
N SER A 53 -1.64 -1.60 5.24
CA SER A 53 -1.05 -0.41 4.62
C SER A 53 -0.67 -0.54 3.15
N PRO A 54 -1.68 -0.69 2.27
CA PRO A 54 -1.46 -0.68 0.83
C PRO A 54 -0.88 0.67 0.39
N PHE A 55 0.04 0.61 -0.55
CA PHE A 55 0.69 1.75 -1.18
C PHE A 55 1.02 1.40 -2.64
N ALA A 56 1.37 2.40 -3.44
CA ALA A 56 1.79 2.17 -4.81
C ALA A 56 3.09 2.93 -5.10
N ASN A 57 4.00 2.27 -5.81
CA ASN A 57 5.21 2.87 -6.35
C ASN A 57 5.00 3.12 -7.83
N PHE A 58 5.25 4.36 -8.26
CA PHE A 58 5.20 4.76 -9.65
C PHE A 58 6.60 4.95 -10.21
N THR A 59 6.81 4.44 -11.43
CA THR A 59 7.90 4.87 -12.31
C THR A 59 7.32 5.80 -13.36
N VAL A 60 7.92 6.96 -13.54
CA VAL A 60 7.40 8.04 -14.38
C VAL A 60 8.51 8.71 -15.18
N GLY A 61 8.14 9.48 -16.20
CA GLY A 61 9.07 10.46 -16.77
C GLY A 61 9.46 11.50 -15.71
N ALA A 62 10.58 12.18 -15.92
CA ALA A 62 11.08 13.20 -15.00
C ALA A 62 9.97 14.20 -14.60
N LEU A 63 9.67 14.29 -13.31
CA LEU A 63 8.65 15.21 -12.80
C LEU A 63 9.03 16.65 -13.18
N THR A 64 8.08 17.42 -13.70
CA THR A 64 8.27 18.84 -14.04
C THR A 64 7.91 19.76 -12.87
N ARG A 65 7.33 19.18 -11.81
CA ARG A 65 6.92 19.86 -10.58
C ARG A 65 7.20 18.97 -9.38
N GLU A 66 7.63 19.57 -8.28
CA GLU A 66 7.79 18.86 -7.01
C GLU A 66 6.43 18.33 -6.49
N LEU A 67 6.44 17.10 -5.99
CA LEU A 67 5.34 16.53 -5.21
C LEU A 67 5.74 16.55 -3.74
N THR A 68 5.03 17.30 -2.91
CA THR A 68 5.29 17.30 -1.46
C THR A 68 4.53 16.16 -0.78
N ARG A 69 5.04 15.68 0.35
CA ARG A 69 4.36 14.67 1.17
C ARG A 69 2.92 15.11 1.52
N GLY A 70 1.98 14.19 1.39
CA GLY A 70 0.56 14.45 1.63
C GLY A 70 -0.15 15.15 0.47
N THR A 71 0.54 15.45 -0.64
CA THR A 71 -0.12 15.97 -1.85
C THR A 71 -1.17 14.97 -2.32
N SER A 72 -2.42 15.41 -2.43
CA SER A 72 -3.51 14.62 -3.00
C SER A 72 -3.33 14.47 -4.52
N ILE A 73 -3.50 13.24 -4.97
CA ILE A 73 -3.36 12.80 -6.35
C ILE A 73 -4.60 11.98 -6.68
N SER A 74 -5.31 12.34 -7.74
CA SER A 74 -6.43 11.56 -8.24
C SER A 74 -5.99 10.69 -9.42
N GLY A 75 -6.58 9.52 -9.52
CA GLY A 75 -6.31 8.57 -10.59
C GLY A 75 -7.46 7.59 -10.77
N TRP A 76 -7.14 6.50 -11.44
CA TRP A 76 -8.08 5.43 -11.75
C TRP A 76 -7.60 4.10 -11.19
N THR A 77 -8.53 3.31 -10.69
CA THR A 77 -8.30 1.91 -10.34
C THR A 77 -8.34 1.01 -11.58
N ASN A 78 -7.92 -0.24 -11.43
CA ASN A 78 -8.03 -1.25 -12.50
C ASN A 78 -9.47 -1.58 -12.89
N ASP A 79 -10.46 -1.30 -12.02
CA ASP A 79 -11.89 -1.40 -12.34
C ASP A 79 -12.51 -0.08 -12.85
N ASN A 80 -11.67 0.88 -13.29
CA ASN A 80 -12.08 2.17 -13.83
C ASN A 80 -12.96 3.00 -12.89
N LYS A 81 -12.71 2.91 -11.58
CA LYS A 81 -13.25 3.84 -10.58
C LYS A 81 -12.23 4.92 -10.27
N THR A 82 -12.71 6.08 -9.88
CA THR A 82 -11.83 7.14 -9.40
C THR A 82 -11.28 6.77 -8.02
N VAL A 83 -10.00 7.05 -7.81
CA VAL A 83 -9.32 6.88 -6.51
C VAL A 83 -8.53 8.13 -6.16
N GLU A 84 -8.51 8.48 -4.88
CA GLU A 84 -7.67 9.52 -4.31
C GLU A 84 -6.57 8.89 -3.45
N VAL A 85 -5.33 9.26 -3.74
CA VAL A 85 -4.12 8.79 -3.03
C VAL A 85 -3.29 9.99 -2.63
N GLU A 86 -2.40 9.81 -1.65
CA GLU A 86 -1.51 10.88 -1.20
C GLU A 86 -0.06 10.51 -1.43
N SER A 87 0.74 11.48 -1.87
CA SER A 87 2.19 11.33 -1.92
C SER A 87 2.75 10.92 -0.55
N LEU A 88 3.48 9.81 -0.50
CA LEU A 88 4.00 9.27 0.76
C LEU A 88 5.23 10.07 1.27
N GLY A 89 5.93 10.74 0.36
CA GLY A 89 7.13 11.55 0.62
C GLY A 89 7.17 12.82 -0.23
N THR A 90 8.28 13.54 -0.15
CA THR A 90 8.57 14.70 -1.01
C THR A 90 9.50 14.28 -2.13
N TYR A 91 9.12 14.56 -3.38
CA TYR A 91 9.83 14.17 -4.60
C TYR A 91 10.12 15.41 -5.44
N PRO A 92 11.40 15.77 -5.65
CA PRO A 92 11.77 17.00 -6.35
C PRO A 92 11.48 16.92 -7.85
N VAL A 93 11.53 18.09 -8.52
CA VAL A 93 11.60 18.18 -9.99
C VAL A 93 12.75 17.29 -10.50
N GLY A 94 12.49 16.53 -11.56
CA GLY A 94 13.45 15.58 -12.14
C GLY A 94 13.35 14.16 -11.58
N ALA A 95 12.64 13.93 -10.47
CA ALA A 95 12.44 12.58 -9.96
C ALA A 95 11.72 11.69 -10.99
N THR A 96 12.14 10.43 -11.10
CA THR A 96 11.57 9.44 -12.03
C THR A 96 10.77 8.36 -11.31
N SER A 97 10.62 8.49 -9.99
CA SER A 97 9.85 7.58 -9.17
C SER A 97 9.25 8.31 -7.96
N PHE A 98 8.05 7.91 -7.57
CA PHE A 98 7.44 8.35 -6.31
C PHE A 98 6.49 7.29 -5.76
N SER A 99 6.17 7.39 -4.47
CA SER A 99 5.27 6.47 -3.78
C SER A 99 4.05 7.21 -3.27
N VAL A 100 2.90 6.54 -3.28
CA VAL A 100 1.64 7.06 -2.75
C VAL A 100 1.03 6.08 -1.76
N ARG A 101 0.27 6.60 -0.79
CA ARG A 101 -0.61 5.79 0.06
C ARG A 101 -2.05 5.93 -0.38
N TYR A 102 -2.81 4.85 -0.23
CA TYR A 102 -4.26 4.91 -0.40
C TYR A 102 -4.90 5.63 0.78
N ILE A 103 -5.88 6.49 0.50
CA ILE A 103 -6.71 7.11 1.54
C ILE A 103 -7.94 6.22 1.76
N SER A 104 -8.30 5.95 3.02
CA SER A 104 -9.52 5.18 3.33
C SER A 104 -10.78 5.84 2.77
N GLY A 105 -11.63 5.07 2.07
CA GLY A 105 -12.88 5.58 1.50
C GLY A 105 -12.74 6.41 0.21
N SER A 106 -11.53 6.47 -0.36
CA SER A 106 -11.22 7.28 -1.55
C SER A 106 -11.66 6.69 -2.88
N ILE A 107 -12.05 5.41 -2.92
CA ILE A 107 -12.52 4.76 -4.14
C ILE A 107 -14.02 5.03 -4.28
N SER A 108 -14.43 5.67 -5.38
CA SER A 108 -15.84 5.96 -5.62
C SER A 108 -16.69 4.68 -5.67
N GLY A 109 -17.75 4.64 -4.88
CA GLY A 109 -18.62 3.47 -4.75
C GLY A 109 -18.09 2.34 -3.87
N SER A 110 -16.99 2.54 -3.12
CA SER A 110 -16.52 1.61 -2.08
C SER A 110 -16.75 2.19 -0.68
N HIS A 111 -17.32 1.39 0.22
CA HIS A 111 -17.55 1.77 1.63
C HIS A 111 -16.41 1.32 2.57
N SER A 112 -15.39 0.63 2.04
CA SER A 112 -14.30 0.05 2.85
C SER A 112 -12.97 0.19 2.13
N GLY A 113 -12.06 1.02 2.65
CA GLY A 113 -10.63 1.09 2.29
C GLY A 113 -10.31 1.09 0.78
N SER A 114 -9.03 0.86 0.45
CA SER A 114 -8.69 0.41 -0.89
C SER A 114 -8.95 -1.10 -0.99
N ASN A 115 -9.77 -1.56 -1.94
CA ASN A 115 -9.94 -2.99 -2.22
C ASN A 115 -8.70 -3.62 -2.91
N CYS A 116 -7.56 -2.93 -2.88
CA CYS A 116 -6.28 -3.43 -3.37
C CYS A 116 -5.68 -4.38 -2.32
N ARG A 117 -5.60 -5.67 -2.64
CA ARG A 117 -4.98 -6.71 -1.79
C ARG A 117 -3.90 -7.40 -2.60
N VAL A 118 -2.66 -7.05 -2.33
CA VAL A 118 -1.48 -7.44 -3.11
C VAL A 118 -0.28 -7.59 -2.16
N GLY A 119 0.91 -7.87 -2.69
CA GLY A 119 2.13 -8.08 -1.90
C GLY A 119 2.45 -9.57 -1.76
N GLY A 120 2.41 -10.08 -0.53
CA GLY A 120 2.77 -11.46 -0.19
C GLY A 120 1.68 -12.49 -0.42
N LEU A 121 0.42 -12.06 -0.63
CA LEU A 121 -0.72 -12.97 -0.81
C LEU A 121 -0.55 -13.89 -2.03
N PRO A 122 -0.99 -15.16 -1.92
CA PRO A 122 -1.03 -16.07 -3.07
C PRO A 122 -2.05 -15.58 -4.12
N PRO A 123 -1.90 -15.95 -5.41
CA PRO A 123 -2.75 -15.45 -6.49
C PRO A 123 -4.26 -15.56 -6.22
N ALA A 124 -4.70 -16.67 -5.60
CA ALA A 124 -6.10 -16.91 -5.26
C ALA A 124 -6.69 -15.93 -4.22
N GLN A 125 -5.84 -15.22 -3.47
CA GLN A 125 -6.23 -14.25 -2.44
C GLN A 125 -5.95 -12.80 -2.87
N THR A 126 -5.26 -12.59 -3.99
CA THR A 126 -4.98 -11.25 -4.51
C THR A 126 -6.23 -10.60 -5.11
N ILE A 127 -6.43 -9.31 -4.84
CA ILE A 127 -7.48 -8.49 -5.44
C ILE A 127 -6.84 -7.25 -6.04
N THR A 128 -6.87 -7.15 -7.38
CA THR A 128 -6.27 -6.03 -8.11
C THR A 128 -7.29 -4.98 -8.56
N SER A 129 -8.59 -5.28 -8.50
CA SER A 129 -9.66 -4.38 -8.97
C SER A 129 -9.62 -3.01 -8.29
N GLY A 130 -9.37 -2.96 -6.97
CA GLY A 130 -9.25 -1.72 -6.21
C GLY A 130 -7.85 -1.09 -6.21
N CYS A 131 -6.88 -1.67 -6.93
CA CYS A 131 -5.55 -1.11 -7.05
C CYS A 131 -5.51 0.00 -8.10
N ILE A 132 -4.72 1.04 -7.85
CA ILE A 132 -4.47 2.12 -8.80
C ILE A 132 -3.77 1.57 -10.05
N ALA A 133 -4.27 1.99 -11.19
CA ALA A 133 -3.81 1.59 -12.51
C ALA A 133 -2.67 2.49 -13.00
N ALA A 134 -1.89 2.00 -13.96
CA ALA A 134 -0.91 2.81 -14.70
C ALA A 134 -1.62 3.70 -15.75
N GLN A 135 -2.50 4.57 -15.28
CA GLN A 135 -3.21 5.57 -16.08
C GLN A 135 -2.82 6.98 -15.62
N GLU A 136 -3.26 8.00 -16.36
CA GLU A 136 -2.98 9.39 -16.01
C GLU A 136 -3.41 9.71 -14.57
N LEU A 137 -2.48 10.35 -13.85
CA LEU A 137 -2.70 10.87 -12.51
C LEU A 137 -2.82 12.38 -12.58
N ARG A 138 -3.72 12.96 -11.79
CA ARG A 138 -3.94 14.40 -11.72
C ARG A 138 -3.59 14.91 -10.33
N VAL A 139 -2.69 15.88 -10.30
CA VAL A 139 -2.23 16.56 -9.08
C VAL A 139 -2.77 17.98 -9.06
N GLY A 140 -3.60 18.30 -8.08
CA GLY A 140 -4.22 19.62 -7.94
C GLY A 140 -5.70 19.65 -8.33
N LYS A 141 -6.18 20.82 -8.78
CA LYS A 141 -7.58 21.04 -9.17
C LYS A 141 -7.67 21.68 -10.55
N TYR A 142 -8.67 21.23 -11.32
CA TYR A 142 -8.97 21.74 -12.64
C TYR A 142 -9.19 23.27 -12.60
N PRO A 143 -8.72 24.04 -13.61
CA PRO A 143 -8.05 23.60 -14.84
C PRO A 143 -6.52 23.44 -14.74
N ASN A 144 -5.92 23.72 -13.58
CA ASN A 144 -4.47 23.76 -13.40
C ASN A 144 -3.90 22.41 -12.93
N ASP A 145 -4.51 21.30 -13.37
CA ASP A 145 -4.06 19.96 -13.03
C ASP A 145 -2.65 19.75 -13.57
N TYR A 146 -1.74 19.33 -12.70
CA TYR A 146 -0.48 18.74 -13.15
C TYR A 146 -0.73 17.27 -13.49
N ILE A 147 -0.60 16.92 -14.77
CA ILE A 147 -0.80 15.56 -15.27
C ILE A 147 0.52 14.80 -15.21
N ILE A 148 0.48 13.63 -14.60
CA ILE A 148 1.58 12.67 -14.59
C ILE A 148 1.11 11.45 -15.37
N SER A 149 1.89 11.03 -16.37
CA SER A 149 1.65 9.81 -17.14
C SER A 149 2.59 8.71 -16.64
N PRO A 150 2.11 7.72 -15.87
CA PRO A 150 2.95 6.64 -15.38
C PRO A 150 3.50 5.76 -16.48
N ILE A 151 4.76 5.35 -16.34
CA ILE A 151 5.37 4.29 -17.15
C ILE A 151 5.03 2.92 -16.54
N LYS A 152 5.08 2.85 -15.21
CA LYS A 152 4.81 1.62 -14.45
C LYS A 152 4.20 1.97 -13.10
N VAL A 153 3.35 1.08 -12.60
CA VAL A 153 2.90 1.07 -11.20
C VAL A 153 3.12 -0.31 -10.58
N ASP A 154 3.67 -0.32 -9.37
CA ASP A 154 3.77 -1.51 -8.51
C ASP A 154 2.90 -1.26 -7.28
N ASN A 155 1.82 -2.02 -7.15
CA ASN A 155 0.95 -1.99 -5.97
C ASN A 155 1.47 -2.97 -4.92
N LEU A 156 1.68 -2.49 -3.69
CA LEU A 156 2.43 -3.18 -2.64
C LEU A 156 1.81 -2.89 -1.26
N ASN A 157 2.29 -3.59 -0.24
CA ASN A 157 1.90 -3.41 1.16
C ASN A 157 3.15 -3.17 2.01
N ARG A 158 3.07 -2.25 2.98
CA ARG A 158 4.25 -1.75 3.71
C ARG A 158 4.33 -2.20 5.17
N LEU A 159 3.20 -2.44 5.83
CA LEU A 159 3.24 -3.07 7.14
C LEU A 159 3.28 -4.57 6.95
N THR A 160 4.15 -5.18 7.75
CA THR A 160 4.52 -6.58 7.66
C THR A 160 4.61 -7.08 9.09
N ILE A 161 4.28 -8.35 9.30
CA ILE A 161 4.44 -8.98 10.61
C ILE A 161 5.93 -8.97 11.01
N SER A 162 6.84 -8.98 10.02
CA SER A 162 8.28 -8.84 10.24
C SER A 162 8.68 -7.54 10.92
N HIS A 163 8.06 -6.41 10.57
CA HIS A 163 8.34 -5.13 11.21
C HIS A 163 7.92 -5.09 12.69
N LEU A 164 6.94 -5.89 13.10
CA LEU A 164 6.54 -6.03 14.52
C LEU A 164 7.41 -7.01 15.30
N SER A 165 8.07 -7.93 14.60
CA SER A 165 8.91 -8.98 15.20
C SER A 165 10.34 -8.52 15.44
N ALA A 166 10.74 -7.38 14.86
CA ALA A 166 12.03 -6.77 15.14
C ALA A 166 12.05 -6.27 16.60
N PRO A 167 13.15 -6.46 17.35
CA PRO A 167 13.30 -5.80 18.65
C PRO A 167 13.11 -4.30 18.42
N GLY A 168 12.15 -3.71 19.16
CA GLY A 168 11.65 -2.37 18.88
C GLY A 168 12.76 -1.40 18.51
N GLU A 169 12.76 -0.93 17.27
CA GLU A 169 13.46 0.29 16.92
C GLU A 169 12.77 1.40 17.70
N ASP A 170 13.36 1.67 18.86
CA ASP A 170 13.11 2.82 19.71
C ASP A 170 12.87 4.03 18.80
N SER A 171 11.78 4.73 19.03
CA SER A 171 11.44 5.96 18.33
C SER A 171 12.33 7.10 18.82
N THR A 172 13.64 6.89 18.81
CA THR A 172 14.64 7.94 18.88
C THR A 172 14.75 8.58 17.51
N HIS A 173 14.34 9.85 17.44
CA HIS A 173 14.90 10.82 16.52
C HIS A 173 16.42 10.61 16.35
N ALA A 174 16.82 10.02 15.22
CA ALA A 174 18.18 10.06 14.68
C ALA A 174 17.99 9.98 13.16
N GLY A 175 18.06 11.06 12.40
CA GLY A 175 19.18 11.98 12.31
C GLY A 175 19.58 11.95 10.84
N LEU A 176 19.03 12.87 10.06
CA LEU A 176 19.56 13.20 8.74
C LEU A 176 20.97 13.75 8.95
N GLY A 177 21.97 12.94 8.64
CA GLY A 177 23.34 13.33 8.36
C GLY A 177 23.67 12.94 6.93
#